data_AF-A0ABC8M829-F1
#
_entry.id   AF-A0ABC8M829-F1
#
_cell.length_a   1.000
_cell.length_b   1.000
_cell.length_c   1.000
_cell.angle_alpha   90.00
_cell.angle_beta   90.00
_cell.angle_gamma   90.00
#
_symmetry.space_group_name_H-M   'P 1'
#
loop_
_entity.id
_entity.type
_entity.pdbx_description
1 polymer ?
#
loop_
_entity_poly.entity_id
_entity_poly.type
_entity_poly.pdbx_seq_one_letter_code
_entity_poly.pdbx_strand_id
1 'polypeptide(L)'
;MGTFLGHFVPGLSLALLGLWHLFNTIRSYCLKGPETFSAKFWFPFPKLKHLELVLILFFSFFAIILLTIDFPEFNFSSFKPDNLEHASMFLHLIIFACFALFCELTLCSDLFSGIIGILSASVFAQELFLLHFHSTDHLGLEGHYHFLLQLIAFVSFSSALASASFPKSFSAALVLSVSVMFQGCWFLNMGFMLWVPGYVPRGCVSNTASSDSRSVVHSSAVACESPGAEVRAKALANLQFSWILSTILIITCALCLKFSCKVMLPKNRSSSEYERLCRQGSDRSPVLTVEVPASSDQQ
;
A
#
# COMPACT_ATOMS: atom_id res chain seq x y z
N MET A 1 -3.09 -17.39 -10.55
CA MET A 1 -2.28 -17.62 -9.34
C MET A 1 -1.96 -19.10 -9.27
N GLY A 2 -0.79 -19.49 -8.77
CA GLY A 2 -0.37 -20.91 -8.76
C GLY A 2 1.07 -21.17 -9.19
N THR A 3 1.87 -20.13 -9.44
CA THR A 3 3.30 -20.25 -9.71
C THR A 3 4.10 -19.32 -8.80
N PHE A 4 5.39 -19.62 -8.60
CA PHE A 4 6.31 -18.73 -7.89
C PHE A 4 6.33 -17.33 -8.51
N LEU A 5 6.48 -17.25 -9.84
CA LEU A 5 6.57 -15.97 -10.54
C LEU A 5 5.27 -15.16 -10.46
N GLY A 6 4.12 -15.86 -10.47
CA GLY A 6 2.80 -15.27 -10.28
C GLY A 6 2.56 -14.67 -8.90
N HIS A 7 3.37 -15.02 -7.89
CA HIS A 7 3.35 -14.37 -6.57
C HIS A 7 4.48 -13.33 -6.44
N PHE A 8 5.66 -13.65 -6.97
CA PHE A 8 6.85 -12.83 -6.85
C PHE A 8 6.71 -11.47 -7.55
N VAL A 9 6.28 -11.46 -8.82
CA VAL A 9 6.19 -10.23 -9.62
C VAL A 9 5.14 -9.25 -9.07
N PRO A 10 3.87 -9.64 -8.81
CA PRO A 10 2.91 -8.74 -8.21
C PRO A 10 3.29 -8.37 -6.77
N GLY A 11 3.87 -9.31 -5.99
CA GLY A 11 4.34 -9.04 -4.64
C GLY A 11 5.42 -7.97 -4.58
N LEU A 12 6.43 -8.04 -5.45
CA LEU A 12 7.47 -7.03 -5.54
C LEU A 12 6.91 -5.68 -5.98
N SER A 13 6.02 -5.68 -6.98
CA SER A 13 5.37 -4.47 -7.48
C SER A 13 4.57 -3.75 -6.39
N LEU A 14 3.73 -4.49 -5.65
CA LEU A 14 2.92 -3.95 -4.55
C LEU A 14 3.80 -3.50 -3.36
N ALA A 15 4.87 -4.22 -3.03
CA ALA A 15 5.76 -3.85 -1.95
C ALA A 15 6.48 -2.52 -2.24
N LEU A 16 6.98 -2.35 -3.47
CA LEU A 16 7.62 -1.11 -3.92
C LEU A 16 6.61 0.05 -4.02
N LEU A 17 5.41 -0.21 -4.54
CA LEU A 17 4.34 0.78 -4.61
C LEU A 17 3.90 1.22 -3.21
N GLY A 18 3.67 0.29 -2.29
CA GLY A 18 3.32 0.57 -0.91
C GLY A 18 4.39 1.38 -0.18
N LEU A 19 5.68 1.03 -0.36
CA LEU A 19 6.79 1.80 0.20
C LEU A 19 6.86 3.22 -0.38
N TRP A 20 6.64 3.36 -1.69
CA TRP A 20 6.57 4.65 -2.37
C TRP A 20 5.43 5.52 -1.83
N HIS A 21 4.25 4.94 -1.65
CA HIS A 21 3.09 5.60 -1.06
C HIS A 21 3.32 5.98 0.39
N LEU A 22 3.92 5.09 1.18
CA LEU A 22 4.23 5.32 2.59
C LEU A 22 5.18 6.52 2.75
N PHE A 23 6.27 6.52 1.99
CA PHE A 23 7.24 7.61 2.00
C PHE A 23 6.61 8.95 1.63
N ASN A 24 5.82 8.99 0.54
CA ASN A 24 5.22 10.24 0.08
C ASN A 24 4.06 10.72 0.95
N THR A 25 3.30 9.80 1.56
CA THR A 25 2.23 10.13 2.51
C THR A 25 2.80 10.81 3.76
N ILE A 26 3.82 10.20 4.39
CA ILE A 26 4.53 10.77 5.54
C ILE A 26 5.15 12.12 5.17
N ARG A 27 5.88 12.18 4.04
CA ARG A 27 6.52 13.41 3.57
C ARG A 27 5.49 14.52 3.34
N SER A 28 4.37 14.22 2.68
CA SER A 28 3.29 15.18 2.41
C SER A 28 2.71 15.71 3.71
N TYR A 29 2.42 14.84 4.68
CA TYR A 29 1.90 15.23 5.99
C TYR A 29 2.88 16.13 6.76
N CYS A 30 4.16 15.75 6.84
CA CYS A 30 5.17 16.55 7.55
C CYS A 30 5.41 17.92 6.90
N LEU A 31 5.37 18.03 5.56
CA LEU A 31 5.62 19.29 4.86
C LEU A 31 4.42 20.23 4.88
N LYS A 32 3.20 19.70 4.75
CA LYS A 32 1.96 20.48 4.69
C LYS A 32 1.39 20.81 6.08
N GLY A 33 1.62 19.91 7.04
CA GLY A 33 0.99 19.97 8.35
C GLY A 33 -0.43 19.38 8.35
N PRO A 34 -1.04 19.22 9.54
CA PRO A 34 -2.29 18.50 9.71
C PRO A 34 -3.51 19.18 9.07
N GLU A 35 -3.53 20.52 8.99
CA GLU A 35 -4.71 21.27 8.51
C GLU A 35 -4.89 21.22 6.99
N THR A 36 -3.76 21.16 6.26
CA THR A 36 -3.72 21.23 4.79
C THR A 36 -3.38 19.89 4.14
N PHE A 37 -3.14 18.85 4.94
CA PHE A 37 -2.95 17.51 4.45
C PHE A 37 -4.23 17.00 3.76
N SER A 38 -4.02 16.31 2.64
CA SER A 38 -5.06 15.56 1.94
C SER A 38 -4.44 14.27 1.39
N ALA A 39 -5.14 13.16 1.59
CA ALA A 39 -4.80 11.84 1.12
C ALA A 39 -4.75 11.81 -0.41
N LYS A 40 -3.79 11.07 -0.95
CA LYS A 40 -3.65 10.84 -2.39
C LYS A 40 -3.58 9.35 -2.64
N PHE A 41 -4.23 8.92 -3.72
CA PHE A 41 -4.26 7.52 -4.15
C PHE A 41 -3.18 7.19 -5.19
N TRP A 42 -2.35 8.16 -5.55
CA TRP A 42 -1.17 7.99 -6.41
C TRP A 42 -0.22 9.18 -6.19
N PHE A 43 1.07 9.02 -6.48
CA PHE A 43 2.08 10.07 -6.29
C PHE A 43 2.95 10.31 -7.53
N PRO A 44 3.30 11.57 -7.84
CA PRO A 44 4.13 11.88 -8.98
C PRO A 44 5.60 11.58 -8.74
N PHE A 45 6.27 10.98 -9.73
CA PHE A 45 7.73 10.83 -9.71
C PHE A 45 8.42 12.15 -10.10
N PRO A 46 9.63 12.44 -9.59
CA PRO A 46 10.30 13.73 -9.79
C PRO A 46 10.53 14.13 -11.27
N LYS A 47 10.77 13.14 -12.14
CA LYS A 47 11.04 13.36 -13.58
C LYS A 47 9.87 13.00 -14.49
N LEU A 48 8.97 12.14 -14.04
CA LEU A 48 7.89 11.58 -14.84
C LEU A 48 6.60 11.65 -14.03
N LYS A 49 5.90 12.79 -14.13
CA LYS A 49 4.77 13.13 -13.26
C LYS A 49 3.72 12.02 -13.17
N HIS A 50 3.38 11.37 -14.29
CA HIS A 50 2.32 10.36 -14.34
C HIS A 50 2.82 8.92 -14.40
N LEU A 51 4.11 8.68 -14.11
CA LEU A 51 4.72 7.35 -14.29
C LEU A 51 3.99 6.25 -13.51
N GLU A 52 3.56 6.52 -12.28
CA GLU A 52 2.86 5.53 -11.47
C GLU A 52 1.59 5.02 -12.17
N LEU A 53 0.72 5.94 -12.61
CA LEU A 53 -0.53 5.62 -13.30
C LEU A 53 -0.28 4.94 -14.65
N VAL A 54 0.73 5.41 -15.39
CA VAL A 54 1.12 4.81 -16.68
C VAL A 54 1.65 3.38 -16.51
N LEU A 55 2.46 3.12 -15.48
CA LEU A 55 2.94 1.77 -15.18
C LEU A 55 1.80 0.85 -14.75
N ILE A 56 0.89 1.31 -13.87
CA ILE A 56 -0.30 0.53 -13.48
C ILE A 56 -1.10 0.16 -14.73
N LEU A 57 -1.35 1.13 -15.62
CA LEU A 57 -2.10 0.91 -16.85
C LEU A 57 -1.40 -0.09 -17.78
N PHE A 58 -0.11 0.14 -18.05
CA PHE A 58 0.70 -0.70 -18.93
C PHE A 58 0.77 -2.15 -18.43
N PHE A 59 1.11 -2.35 -17.16
CA PHE A 59 1.20 -3.69 -16.59
C PHE A 59 -0.15 -4.39 -16.49
N SER A 60 -1.24 -3.65 -16.25
CA SER A 60 -2.58 -4.25 -16.23
C SER A 60 -3.01 -4.72 -17.62
N PHE A 61 -2.80 -3.92 -18.66
CA PHE A 61 -3.05 -4.36 -20.04
C PHE A 61 -2.16 -5.53 -20.44
N PHE A 62 -0.87 -5.45 -20.12
CA PHE A 62 0.07 -6.53 -20.41
C PHE A 62 -0.34 -7.84 -19.72
N ALA A 63 -0.77 -7.78 -18.45
CA ALA A 63 -1.25 -8.95 -17.72
C ALA A 63 -2.51 -9.55 -18.37
N ILE A 64 -3.50 -8.73 -18.76
CA ILE A 64 -4.70 -9.22 -19.47
C ILE A 64 -4.31 -9.87 -20.80
N ILE A 65 -3.40 -9.26 -21.56
CA ILE A 65 -2.92 -9.82 -22.84
C ILE A 65 -2.25 -11.17 -22.61
N LEU A 66 -1.36 -11.30 -21.63
CA LEU A 66 -0.73 -12.59 -21.30
C LEU A 66 -1.76 -13.64 -20.89
N LEU A 67 -2.72 -13.27 -20.03
CA LEU A 67 -3.82 -14.15 -19.62
C LEU A 67 -4.71 -14.56 -20.81
N THR A 68 -4.80 -13.74 -21.85
CA THR A 68 -5.61 -14.02 -23.06
C THR A 68 -4.83 -14.83 -24.10
N ILE A 69 -3.54 -14.58 -24.29
CA ILE A 69 -2.69 -15.29 -25.27
C ILE A 69 -2.55 -16.77 -24.91
N ASP A 70 -2.60 -17.12 -23.63
CA ASP A 70 -2.66 -18.52 -23.17
C ASP A 70 -3.91 -19.27 -23.68
N PHE A 71 -4.85 -18.60 -24.38
CA PHE A 71 -6.05 -19.18 -25.02
C PHE A 71 -6.19 -18.79 -26.51
N PRO A 72 -5.66 -19.58 -27.45
CA PRO A 72 -5.85 -19.32 -28.88
C PRO A 72 -7.24 -19.72 -29.41
N GLU A 73 -8.05 -20.48 -28.66
CA GLU A 73 -9.38 -20.93 -29.11
C GLU A 73 -10.51 -20.47 -28.18
N PHE A 74 -11.43 -19.65 -28.70
CA PHE A 74 -12.72 -19.31 -28.09
C PHE A 74 -13.69 -20.51 -28.09
N ASN A 75 -13.23 -21.67 -27.62
CA ASN A 75 -14.09 -22.83 -27.39
C ASN A 75 -14.65 -22.74 -25.97
N PHE A 76 -15.98 -22.64 -25.84
CA PHE A 76 -16.69 -22.58 -24.55
C PHE A 76 -16.35 -23.74 -23.58
N SER A 77 -15.81 -24.84 -24.10
CA SER A 77 -15.38 -26.02 -23.34
C SER A 77 -13.98 -25.91 -22.70
N SER A 78 -13.19 -24.88 -23.05
CA SER A 78 -11.82 -24.64 -22.54
C SER A 78 -11.75 -23.42 -21.59
N PHE A 79 -12.91 -22.96 -21.12
CA PHE A 79 -13.03 -21.84 -20.19
C PHE A 79 -12.40 -22.22 -18.85
N LYS A 80 -11.24 -21.64 -18.51
CA LYS A 80 -10.71 -21.66 -17.13
C LYS A 80 -11.19 -20.40 -16.41
N PRO A 81 -12.15 -20.51 -15.48
CA PRO A 81 -12.71 -19.35 -14.77
C PRO A 81 -11.64 -18.49 -14.09
N ASP A 82 -10.58 -19.13 -13.60
CA ASP A 82 -9.49 -18.55 -12.84
C ASP A 82 -8.80 -17.42 -13.60
N ASN A 83 -8.54 -17.57 -14.91
CA ASN A 83 -7.86 -16.54 -15.69
C ASN A 83 -8.75 -15.32 -15.95
N LEU A 84 -10.07 -15.50 -16.03
CA LEU A 84 -11.03 -14.40 -16.14
C LEU A 84 -11.23 -13.67 -14.82
N GLU A 85 -11.23 -14.40 -13.71
CA GLU A 85 -11.19 -13.82 -12.38
C GLU A 85 -9.97 -12.89 -12.25
N HIS A 86 -8.78 -13.35 -12.63
CA HIS A 86 -7.58 -12.52 -12.60
C HIS A 86 -7.66 -11.33 -13.58
N ALA A 87 -8.17 -11.55 -14.79
CA ALA A 87 -8.39 -10.46 -15.75
C ALA A 87 -9.35 -9.40 -15.20
N SER A 88 -10.37 -9.79 -14.44
CA SER A 88 -11.32 -8.86 -13.80
C SER A 88 -10.64 -7.98 -12.74
N MET A 89 -9.66 -8.51 -11.99
CA MET A 89 -8.87 -7.71 -11.04
C MET A 89 -8.06 -6.62 -11.77
N PHE A 90 -7.40 -6.97 -12.89
CA PHE A 90 -6.65 -6.02 -13.71
C PHE A 90 -7.57 -5.00 -14.40
N LEU A 91 -8.81 -5.38 -14.74
CA LEU A 91 -9.80 -4.44 -15.28
C LEU A 91 -10.12 -3.31 -14.30
N HIS A 92 -10.30 -3.62 -13.01
CA HIS A 92 -10.52 -2.60 -11.98
C HIS A 92 -9.32 -1.65 -11.84
N LEU A 93 -8.08 -2.17 -11.93
CA LEU A 93 -6.86 -1.35 -11.96
C LEU A 93 -6.82 -0.42 -13.19
N ILE A 94 -7.22 -0.91 -14.37
CA ILE A 94 -7.31 -0.10 -15.60
C ILE A 94 -8.34 1.03 -15.42
N ILE A 95 -9.54 0.72 -14.91
CA ILE A 95 -10.60 1.72 -14.70
C ILE A 95 -10.11 2.82 -13.75
N PHE A 96 -9.50 2.43 -12.62
CA PHE A 96 -8.90 3.36 -11.67
C PHE A 96 -7.81 4.22 -12.33
N ALA A 97 -6.84 3.61 -13.00
CA ALA A 97 -5.69 4.32 -13.58
C ALA A 97 -6.10 5.26 -14.71
N CYS A 98 -6.99 4.82 -15.61
CA CYS A 98 -7.54 5.65 -16.68
C CYS A 98 -8.28 6.86 -16.14
N PHE A 99 -9.17 6.66 -15.17
CA PHE A 99 -9.95 7.77 -14.60
C PHE A 99 -9.05 8.76 -13.84
N ALA A 100 -8.13 8.27 -13.01
CA ALA A 100 -7.18 9.12 -12.30
C ALA A 100 -6.28 9.91 -13.27
N LEU A 101 -5.81 9.28 -14.34
CA LEU A 101 -4.99 9.93 -15.37
C LEU A 101 -5.81 10.98 -16.13
N PHE A 102 -7.06 10.68 -16.49
CA PHE A 102 -7.96 11.62 -17.14
C PHE A 102 -8.21 12.86 -16.26
N CYS A 103 -8.48 12.68 -14.96
CA CYS A 103 -8.63 13.80 -14.03
C CYS A 103 -7.37 14.64 -13.91
N GLU A 104 -6.19 14.03 -13.93
CA GLU A 104 -4.91 14.77 -13.91
C GLU A 104 -4.68 15.59 -15.17
N LEU A 105 -4.98 15.03 -16.35
CA LEU A 105 -4.81 15.70 -17.63
C LEU A 105 -5.81 16.84 -17.82
N THR A 106 -6.98 16.75 -17.20
CA THR A 106 -8.03 17.79 -17.22
C THR A 106 -7.97 18.76 -16.03
N LEU A 107 -6.99 18.59 -15.13
CA LEU A 107 -6.82 19.38 -13.89
C LEU A 107 -8.04 19.32 -12.94
N CYS A 108 -8.82 18.24 -12.99
CA CYS A 108 -10.01 18.03 -12.16
C CYS A 108 -9.79 17.06 -10.98
N SER A 109 -8.54 16.67 -10.69
CA SER A 109 -8.22 15.67 -9.66
C SER A 109 -8.70 16.03 -8.26
N ASP A 110 -8.65 17.30 -7.87
CA ASP A 110 -9.12 17.72 -6.54
C ASP A 110 -10.64 17.60 -6.42
N LEU A 111 -11.37 17.93 -7.50
CA LEU A 111 -12.83 17.85 -7.58
C LEU A 111 -13.32 16.40 -7.50
N PHE A 112 -12.64 15.48 -8.18
CA PHE A 112 -13.02 14.06 -8.25
C PHE A 112 -12.20 13.15 -7.34
N SER A 113 -11.48 13.70 -6.37
CA SER A 113 -10.63 12.97 -5.43
C SER A 113 -11.38 11.85 -4.69
N GLY A 114 -12.63 12.09 -4.31
CA GLY A 114 -13.50 11.07 -3.72
C GLY A 114 -13.82 9.91 -4.66
N ILE A 115 -14.10 10.18 -5.94
CA ILE A 115 -14.37 9.14 -6.94
C ILE A 115 -13.11 8.32 -7.21
N ILE A 116 -11.95 8.97 -7.35
CA ILE A 116 -10.66 8.29 -7.48
C ILE A 116 -10.43 7.35 -6.28
N GLY A 117 -10.76 7.79 -5.07
CA GLY A 117 -10.69 6.96 -3.87
C GLY A 117 -11.65 5.78 -3.87
N ILE A 118 -12.90 5.96 -4.32
CA ILE A 118 -13.87 4.86 -4.45
C ILE A 118 -13.39 3.84 -5.49
N LEU A 119 -12.87 4.28 -6.63
CA LEU A 119 -12.31 3.39 -7.65
C LEU A 119 -11.10 2.63 -7.11
N SER A 120 -10.23 3.29 -6.34
CA SER A 120 -9.12 2.63 -5.64
C SER A 120 -9.62 1.58 -4.64
N ALA A 121 -10.63 1.90 -3.82
CA ALA A 121 -11.25 0.95 -2.91
C ALA A 121 -11.86 -0.26 -3.66
N SER A 122 -12.45 -0.03 -4.84
CA SER A 122 -13.01 -1.11 -5.67
C SER A 122 -11.98 -2.14 -6.11
N VAL A 123 -10.70 -1.74 -6.28
CA VAL A 123 -9.61 -2.67 -6.61
C VAL A 123 -9.41 -3.67 -5.48
N PHE A 124 -9.31 -3.18 -4.24
CA PHE A 124 -9.16 -4.05 -3.06
C PHE A 124 -10.42 -4.86 -2.76
N ALA A 125 -11.61 -4.30 -3.03
CA ALA A 125 -12.87 -5.03 -2.89
C ALA A 125 -12.94 -6.21 -3.87
N GLN A 126 -12.57 -5.99 -5.13
CA GLN A 126 -12.54 -7.04 -6.14
C GLN A 126 -11.49 -8.10 -5.82
N GLU A 127 -10.30 -7.68 -5.37
CA GLU A 127 -9.27 -8.61 -4.89
C GLU A 127 -9.77 -9.46 -3.72
N LEU A 128 -10.37 -8.83 -2.69
CA LEU A 128 -10.91 -9.55 -1.55
C LEU A 128 -12.02 -10.54 -1.95
N PHE A 129 -12.92 -10.12 -2.83
CA PHE A 129 -13.99 -10.98 -3.34
C PHE A 129 -13.42 -12.22 -4.03
N LEU A 130 -12.51 -12.03 -4.98
CA LEU A 130 -11.91 -13.13 -5.72
C LEU A 130 -11.05 -14.02 -4.83
N LEU A 131 -10.24 -13.44 -3.94
CA LEU A 131 -9.44 -14.20 -2.99
C LEU A 131 -10.31 -14.99 -2.01
N HIS A 132 -11.48 -14.48 -1.60
CA HIS A 132 -12.35 -15.20 -0.70
C HIS A 132 -12.85 -16.49 -1.33
N PHE A 133 -13.45 -16.38 -2.52
CA PHE A 133 -13.99 -17.54 -3.23
C PHE A 133 -12.89 -18.46 -3.79
N HIS A 134 -11.73 -17.92 -4.17
CA HIS A 134 -10.58 -18.72 -4.59
C HIS A 134 -9.89 -19.42 -3.43
N SER A 135 -9.77 -18.75 -2.27
CA SER A 135 -9.10 -19.31 -1.09
C SER A 135 -9.93 -20.39 -0.41
N THR A 136 -11.25 -20.40 -0.58
CA THR A 136 -12.08 -21.52 -0.11
C THR A 136 -11.79 -22.82 -0.87
N ASP A 137 -11.18 -22.74 -2.05
CA ASP A 137 -10.79 -23.91 -2.84
C ASP A 137 -9.47 -24.54 -2.38
N HIS A 138 -8.66 -23.79 -1.60
CA HIS A 138 -7.39 -24.25 -1.07
C HIS A 138 -7.57 -24.79 0.35
N LEU A 139 -7.33 -26.08 0.55
CA LEU A 139 -7.33 -26.71 1.88
C LEU A 139 -5.92 -26.70 2.48
N GLY A 140 -5.82 -26.79 3.81
CA GLY A 140 -4.56 -26.97 4.53
C GLY A 140 -3.73 -25.68 4.68
N LEU A 141 -2.44 -25.75 4.32
CA LEU A 141 -1.48 -24.66 4.56
C LEU A 141 -1.66 -23.49 3.58
N GLU A 142 -1.84 -23.77 2.28
CA GLU A 142 -2.03 -22.75 1.25
C GLU A 142 -3.28 -21.89 1.54
N GLY A 143 -4.41 -22.53 1.85
CA GLY A 143 -5.63 -21.83 2.26
C GLY A 143 -5.42 -20.92 3.47
N HIS A 144 -4.59 -21.32 4.43
CA HIS A 144 -4.25 -20.48 5.59
C HIS A 144 -3.43 -19.25 5.21
N TYR A 145 -2.48 -19.38 4.28
CA TYR A 145 -1.72 -18.23 3.74
C TYR A 145 -2.63 -17.25 2.99
N HIS A 146 -3.55 -17.77 2.17
CA HIS A 146 -4.52 -16.94 1.44
C HIS A 146 -5.57 -16.30 2.38
N PHE A 147 -5.98 -16.98 3.44
CA PHE A 147 -6.83 -16.38 4.48
C PHE A 147 -6.16 -15.17 5.15
N LEU A 148 -4.87 -15.29 5.49
CA LEU A 148 -4.09 -14.16 6.02
C LEU A 148 -3.97 -13.01 5.00
N LEU A 149 -3.84 -13.32 3.70
CA LEU A 149 -3.86 -12.32 2.65
C LEU A 149 -5.21 -11.59 2.57
N GLN A 150 -6.33 -12.31 2.69
CA GLN A 150 -7.68 -11.69 2.73
C GLN A 150 -7.81 -10.68 3.88
N LEU A 151 -7.24 -10.97 5.04
CA LEU A 151 -7.24 -10.03 6.17
C LEU A 151 -6.50 -8.73 5.81
N ILE A 152 -5.35 -8.82 5.13
CA ILE A 152 -4.61 -7.63 4.67
C ILE A 152 -5.44 -6.86 3.63
N ALA A 153 -6.01 -7.57 2.64
CA ALA A 153 -6.84 -6.97 1.59
C ALA A 153 -8.07 -6.25 2.18
N PHE A 154 -8.70 -6.82 3.21
CA PHE A 154 -9.81 -6.19 3.93
C PHE A 154 -9.39 -4.89 4.64
N VAL A 155 -8.20 -4.86 5.25
CA VAL A 155 -7.63 -3.64 5.85
C VAL A 155 -7.32 -2.60 4.76
N SER A 156 -6.76 -3.01 3.63
CA SER A 156 -6.54 -2.13 2.46
C SER A 156 -7.85 -1.54 1.93
N PHE A 157 -8.89 -2.36 1.76
CA PHE A 157 -10.22 -1.91 1.35
C PHE A 157 -10.81 -0.89 2.33
N SER A 158 -10.81 -1.23 3.63
CA SER A 158 -11.38 -0.38 4.68
C SER A 158 -10.64 0.96 4.79
N SER A 159 -9.31 0.96 4.69
CA SER A 159 -8.48 2.16 4.75
C SER A 159 -8.56 3.01 3.47
N ALA A 160 -8.73 2.39 2.30
CA ALA A 160 -9.02 3.09 1.04
C ALA A 160 -10.37 3.81 1.12
N LEU A 161 -11.41 3.12 1.59
CA LEU A 161 -12.72 3.72 1.78
C LEU A 161 -12.69 4.85 2.82
N ALA A 162 -12.01 4.64 3.95
CA ALA A 162 -11.83 5.68 4.96
C ALA A 162 -11.04 6.88 4.41
N SER A 163 -10.02 6.67 3.58
CA SER A 163 -9.26 7.75 2.94
C SER A 163 -10.10 8.51 1.92
N ALA A 164 -11.04 7.83 1.23
CA ALA A 164 -11.94 8.46 0.27
C ALA A 164 -13.02 9.29 0.98
N SER A 165 -13.58 8.79 2.08
CA SER A 165 -14.60 9.49 2.89
C SER A 165 -14.01 10.62 3.74
N PHE A 166 -12.78 10.44 4.22
CA PHE A 166 -12.09 11.39 5.10
C PHE A 166 -10.72 11.75 4.52
N PRO A 167 -10.65 12.55 3.44
CA PRO A 167 -9.40 12.84 2.73
C PRO A 167 -8.36 13.53 3.61
N LYS A 168 -8.75 14.25 4.68
CA LYS A 168 -7.79 14.87 5.62
C LYS A 168 -7.22 13.90 6.66
N SER A 169 -7.68 12.64 6.70
CA SER A 169 -7.23 11.66 7.69
C SER A 169 -5.85 11.11 7.32
N PHE A 170 -4.81 11.61 7.97
CA PHE A 170 -3.45 11.06 7.85
C PHE A 170 -3.39 9.59 8.26
N SER A 171 -4.12 9.20 9.31
CA SER A 171 -4.14 7.83 9.80
C SER A 171 -4.69 6.86 8.75
N ALA A 172 -5.80 7.21 8.09
CA ALA A 172 -6.38 6.37 7.05
C ALA A 172 -5.43 6.18 5.86
N ALA A 173 -4.82 7.27 5.39
CA ALA A 173 -3.85 7.24 4.30
C ALA A 173 -2.58 6.45 4.67
N LEU A 174 -2.12 6.59 5.92
CA LEU A 174 -0.96 5.86 6.42
C LEU A 174 -1.25 4.35 6.49
N VAL A 175 -2.38 3.96 7.09
CA VAL A 175 -2.80 2.55 7.17
C VAL A 175 -2.93 1.95 5.78
N LEU A 176 -3.51 2.67 4.81
CA LEU A 176 -3.59 2.22 3.43
C LEU A 176 -2.21 1.94 2.81
N SER A 177 -1.27 2.88 2.96
CA SER A 177 0.08 2.69 2.41
C SER A 177 0.83 1.53 3.09
N VAL A 178 0.65 1.36 4.41
CA VAL A 178 1.21 0.25 5.18
C VAL A 178 0.59 -1.09 4.78
N SER A 179 -0.73 -1.15 4.59
CA SER A 179 -1.41 -2.39 4.22
C SER A 179 -1.07 -2.81 2.79
N VAL A 180 -0.95 -1.87 1.84
CA VAL A 180 -0.49 -2.17 0.47
C VAL A 180 0.94 -2.71 0.46
N MET A 181 1.85 -2.09 1.23
CA MET A 181 3.21 -2.60 1.36
C MET A 181 3.21 -4.00 1.98
N PHE A 182 2.39 -4.21 3.01
CA PHE A 182 2.28 -5.50 3.68
C PHE A 182 1.72 -6.58 2.74
N GLN A 183 0.73 -6.26 1.93
CA GLN A 183 0.17 -7.14 0.92
C GLN A 183 1.25 -7.61 -0.06
N GLY A 184 2.08 -6.69 -0.55
CA GLY A 184 3.22 -7.02 -1.43
C GLY A 184 4.27 -7.92 -0.76
N CYS A 185 4.68 -7.58 0.48
CA CYS A 185 5.59 -8.42 1.25
C CYS A 185 5.01 -9.81 1.54
N TRP A 186 3.70 -9.90 1.79
CA TRP A 186 3.02 -11.17 2.03
C TRP A 186 2.96 -12.03 0.77
N PHE A 187 2.65 -11.44 -0.39
CA PHE A 187 2.74 -12.15 -1.69
C PHE A 187 4.14 -12.70 -1.95
N LEU A 188 5.19 -11.92 -1.69
CA LEU A 188 6.57 -12.41 -1.79
C LEU A 188 6.81 -13.60 -0.85
N ASN A 189 6.41 -13.47 0.42
CA ASN A 189 6.55 -14.54 1.42
C ASN A 189 5.81 -15.82 1.00
N MET A 190 4.56 -15.71 0.55
CA MET A 190 3.79 -16.85 0.02
C MET A 190 4.51 -17.52 -1.16
N GLY A 191 5.01 -16.72 -2.10
CA GLY A 191 5.81 -17.19 -3.24
C GLY A 191 6.94 -18.11 -2.80
N PHE A 192 7.77 -17.66 -1.84
CA PHE A 192 8.87 -18.47 -1.32
C PHE A 192 8.39 -19.69 -0.53
N MET A 193 7.45 -19.52 0.40
CA MET A 193 7.07 -20.58 1.35
C MET A 193 6.28 -21.73 0.70
N LEU A 194 5.53 -21.45 -0.36
CA LEU A 194 4.66 -22.45 -1.00
C LEU A 194 5.25 -23.01 -2.31
N TRP A 195 6.09 -22.26 -3.04
CA TRP A 195 6.62 -22.68 -4.34
C TRP A 195 8.13 -22.91 -4.40
N VAL A 196 8.89 -22.66 -3.33
CA VAL A 196 10.33 -22.96 -3.28
C VAL A 196 10.58 -24.13 -2.31
N PRO A 197 10.97 -25.32 -2.80
CA PRO A 197 11.08 -26.53 -1.98
C PRO A 197 11.97 -26.38 -0.73
N GLY A 198 13.03 -25.56 -0.80
CA GLY A 198 13.95 -25.33 0.32
C GLY A 198 13.35 -24.56 1.50
N TYR A 199 12.20 -23.90 1.34
CA TYR A 199 11.52 -23.13 2.37
C TYR A 199 10.28 -23.84 2.95
N VAL A 200 9.96 -25.04 2.47
CA VAL A 200 8.79 -25.80 2.92
C VAL A 200 8.96 -26.22 4.39
N PRO A 201 7.94 -26.03 5.26
CA PRO A 201 8.02 -26.43 6.66
C PRO A 201 8.25 -27.93 6.85
N ARG A 202 8.98 -28.30 7.92
CA ARG A 202 9.26 -29.71 8.25
C ARG A 202 7.97 -30.53 8.37
N GLY A 203 7.94 -31.69 7.72
CA GLY A 203 6.78 -32.59 7.69
C GLY A 203 5.72 -32.19 6.67
N CYS A 204 6.05 -31.26 5.77
CA CYS A 204 5.26 -30.96 4.58
C CYS A 204 6.15 -31.12 3.33
N VAL A 205 5.52 -31.47 2.22
CA VAL A 205 6.15 -31.75 0.93
C VAL A 205 5.54 -30.85 -0.14
N SER A 206 6.37 -30.40 -1.09
CA SER A 206 5.86 -29.65 -2.24
C SER A 206 5.31 -30.63 -3.28
N ASN A 207 4.04 -30.45 -3.62
CA ASN A 207 3.37 -31.28 -4.64
C ASN A 207 3.74 -30.86 -6.07
N THR A 208 4.56 -29.81 -6.23
CA THR A 208 5.02 -29.32 -7.53
C THR A 208 5.95 -30.30 -8.28
N ALA A 209 6.45 -31.33 -7.60
CA ALA A 209 7.37 -32.33 -8.15
C ALA A 209 6.70 -33.65 -8.59
N SER A 210 5.44 -33.92 -8.20
CA SER A 210 4.74 -35.15 -8.57
C SER A 210 3.86 -34.93 -9.80
N SER A 211 4.45 -35.15 -10.97
CA SER A 211 3.75 -35.23 -12.26
C SER A 211 2.93 -36.52 -12.38
N ASP A 212 2.02 -36.78 -11.44
CA ASP A 212 1.06 -37.88 -11.57
C ASP A 212 -0.33 -37.31 -11.87
N SER A 213 -0.59 -37.22 -13.15
CA SER A 213 -1.84 -36.80 -13.78
C SER A 213 -2.96 -37.82 -13.52
N ARG A 214 -3.45 -37.92 -12.27
CA ARG A 214 -4.64 -38.74 -11.99
C ARG A 214 -5.55 -38.32 -10.82
N SER A 215 -5.46 -37.08 -10.33
CA SER A 215 -6.56 -36.46 -9.56
C SER A 215 -6.51 -34.93 -9.66
N VAL A 216 -6.94 -34.40 -10.80
CA VAL A 216 -6.93 -32.95 -11.13
C VAL A 216 -8.14 -32.24 -10.49
N VAL A 217 -8.31 -32.38 -9.17
CA VAL A 217 -9.32 -31.65 -8.41
C VAL A 217 -8.73 -31.37 -7.01
N HIS A 218 -8.46 -30.09 -6.69
CA HIS A 218 -8.04 -29.57 -5.37
C HIS A 218 -6.72 -30.08 -4.76
N SER A 219 -5.57 -29.86 -5.41
CA SER A 219 -4.26 -30.17 -4.80
C SER A 219 -3.51 -28.89 -4.43
N SER A 220 -3.46 -28.58 -3.13
CA SER A 220 -2.63 -27.47 -2.60
C SER A 220 -1.15 -27.66 -2.99
N ALA A 221 -0.44 -26.56 -3.25
CA ALA A 221 0.98 -26.53 -3.66
C ALA A 221 1.91 -27.23 -2.65
N VAL A 222 1.51 -27.24 -1.38
CA VAL A 222 2.19 -27.92 -0.28
C VAL A 222 1.20 -28.79 0.48
N ALA A 223 1.50 -30.08 0.60
CA ALA A 223 0.76 -31.02 1.45
C ALA A 223 1.57 -31.37 2.69
N CYS A 224 0.90 -31.43 3.84
CA CYS A 224 1.53 -31.85 5.10
C CYS A 224 1.21 -33.33 5.38
N GLU A 225 2.22 -34.09 5.79
CA GLU A 225 2.13 -35.55 5.96
C GLU A 225 1.37 -35.95 7.23
N SER A 226 1.23 -35.04 8.20
CA SER A 226 0.52 -35.28 9.45
C SER A 226 -0.22 -34.04 9.95
N PRO A 227 -1.33 -34.20 10.71
CA PRO A 227 -2.05 -33.06 11.29
C PRO A 227 -1.18 -32.19 12.20
N GLY A 228 -0.23 -32.80 12.93
CA GLY A 228 0.72 -32.06 13.78
C GLY A 228 1.70 -31.20 12.98
N ALA A 229 2.10 -31.65 11.78
CA ALA A 229 2.94 -30.86 10.88
C ALA A 229 2.17 -29.67 10.30
N GLU A 230 0.89 -29.86 9.95
CA GLU A 230 0.03 -28.79 9.44
C GLU A 230 -0.20 -27.69 10.48
N VAL A 231 -0.53 -28.05 11.73
CA VAL A 231 -0.70 -27.08 12.82
C VAL A 231 0.58 -26.27 13.04
N ARG A 232 1.75 -26.93 13.04
CA ARG A 232 3.05 -26.25 13.16
C ARG A 232 3.32 -25.32 11.98
N ALA A 233 3.01 -25.74 10.75
CA ALA A 233 3.20 -24.94 9.56
C ALA A 233 2.30 -23.68 9.56
N LYS A 234 1.04 -23.82 9.97
CA LYS A 234 0.11 -22.69 10.18
C LYS A 234 0.60 -21.74 11.28
N ALA A 235 1.12 -22.28 12.38
CA ALA A 235 1.72 -21.46 13.45
C ALA A 235 2.93 -20.66 12.95
N LEU A 236 3.79 -21.27 12.10
CA LEU A 236 4.91 -20.57 11.47
C LEU A 236 4.42 -19.45 10.54
N ALA A 237 3.37 -19.68 9.75
CA ALA A 237 2.77 -18.66 8.90
C ALA A 237 2.26 -17.46 9.73
N ASN A 238 1.62 -17.71 10.88
CA ASN A 238 1.19 -16.65 11.80
C ASN A 238 2.36 -15.84 12.35
N LEU A 239 3.48 -16.49 12.69
CA LEU A 239 4.68 -15.81 13.16
C LEU A 239 5.31 -14.95 12.05
N GLN A 240 5.42 -15.48 10.82
CA GLN A 240 5.90 -14.73 9.66
C GLN A 240 5.04 -13.49 9.42
N PHE A 241 3.71 -13.64 9.45
CA PHE A 241 2.77 -12.53 9.32
C PHE A 241 3.03 -11.44 10.37
N SER A 242 3.17 -11.83 11.64
CA SER A 242 3.44 -10.92 12.75
C SER A 242 4.80 -10.20 12.61
N TRP A 243 5.86 -10.90 12.19
CA TRP A 243 7.19 -10.32 12.05
C TRP A 243 7.31 -9.39 10.85
N ILE A 244 6.67 -9.72 9.73
CA ILE A 244 6.61 -8.83 8.56
C ILE A 244 5.88 -7.54 8.95
N LEU A 245 4.71 -7.63 9.59
CA LEU A 245 3.98 -6.45 10.07
C LEU A 245 4.83 -5.61 11.04
N SER A 246 5.50 -6.25 12.01
CA SER A 246 6.38 -5.57 12.97
C SER A 246 7.51 -4.80 12.27
N THR A 247 8.15 -5.43 11.27
CA THR A 247 9.22 -4.80 10.48
C THR A 247 8.70 -3.58 9.71
N ILE A 248 7.53 -3.70 9.10
CA ILE A 248 6.87 -2.61 8.37
C ILE A 248 6.53 -1.44 9.30
N LEU A 249 6.03 -1.72 10.50
CA LEU A 249 5.73 -0.69 11.49
C LEU A 249 7.01 0.01 11.98
N ILE A 250 8.10 -0.73 12.21
CA ILE A 250 9.40 -0.15 12.56
C ILE A 250 9.89 0.80 11.46
N ILE A 251 9.81 0.39 10.19
CA ILE A 251 10.15 1.23 9.03
C ILE A 251 9.26 2.49 9.01
N THR A 252 7.96 2.34 9.24
CA THR A 252 6.99 3.44 9.29
C THR A 252 7.35 4.45 10.38
N CYS A 253 7.60 3.98 11.61
CA CYS A 253 8.03 4.82 12.72
C CYS A 253 9.36 5.53 12.42
N ALA A 254 10.34 4.82 11.86
CA ALA A 254 11.64 5.39 11.50
C ALA A 254 11.50 6.49 10.43
N LEU A 255 10.63 6.29 9.43
CA LEU A 255 10.32 7.31 8.41
C LEU A 255 9.64 8.54 9.03
N CYS A 256 8.61 8.33 9.87
CA CYS A 256 7.95 9.41 10.59
C CYS A 256 8.94 10.25 11.41
N LEU A 257 9.79 9.60 12.21
CA LEU A 257 10.82 10.28 13.01
C LEU A 257 11.80 11.06 12.14
N LYS A 258 12.32 10.43 11.07
CA LYS A 258 13.28 11.05 10.15
C LYS A 258 12.71 12.31 9.49
N PHE A 259 11.44 12.29 9.07
CA PHE A 259 10.80 13.45 8.45
C PHE A 259 10.43 14.52 9.46
N SER A 260 9.89 14.15 10.63
CA SER A 260 9.61 15.10 11.71
C SER A 260 10.88 15.82 12.16
N CYS A 261 12.00 15.11 12.37
CA CYS A 261 13.27 15.75 12.71
C CYS A 261 13.74 16.72 11.62
N LYS A 262 13.67 16.32 10.34
CA LYS A 262 14.09 17.18 9.21
C LYS A 262 13.24 18.44 9.07
N VAL A 263 11.96 18.41 9.41
CA VAL A 263 11.07 19.57 9.31
C VAL A 263 11.13 20.44 10.57
N MET A 264 11.24 19.84 11.75
CA MET A 264 11.27 20.58 13.03
C MET A 264 12.63 21.19 13.35
N LEU A 265 13.76 20.56 12.98
CA LEU A 265 15.11 21.10 13.25
C LEU A 265 15.36 22.48 12.59
N PRO A 266 14.99 22.73 11.33
CA PRO A 266 15.13 24.05 10.72
C PRO A 266 14.17 25.08 11.35
N LYS A 267 12.93 24.69 11.66
CA LYS A 267 11.91 25.59 12.24
C LYS A 267 12.28 26.06 13.65
N ASN A 268 12.81 25.18 14.49
CA ASN A 268 13.31 25.57 15.82
C ASN A 268 14.58 26.42 15.73
N ARG A 269 15.48 26.15 14.77
CA ARG A 269 16.67 26.98 14.57
C ARG A 269 16.30 28.40 14.13
N SER A 270 15.42 28.56 13.15
CA SER A 270 14.96 29.87 12.68
C SER A 270 14.14 30.61 13.74
N SER A 271 13.28 29.91 14.50
CA SER A 271 12.57 30.51 15.64
C SER A 271 13.53 30.97 16.73
N SER A 272 14.57 30.20 17.04
CA SER A 272 15.57 30.59 18.04
C SER A 272 16.46 31.76 17.58
N GLU A 273 16.77 31.83 16.28
CA GLU A 273 17.50 32.96 15.69
C GLU A 273 16.63 34.23 15.67
N TYR A 274 15.33 34.11 15.35
CA TYR A 274 14.38 35.21 15.42
C TYR A 274 14.20 35.71 16.87
N GLU A 275 14.05 34.81 17.84
CA GLU A 275 13.92 35.18 19.26
C GLU A 275 15.19 35.86 19.79
N ARG A 276 16.38 35.42 19.33
CA ARG A 276 17.66 36.10 19.63
C ARG A 276 17.74 37.50 19.02
N LEU A 277 17.30 37.68 17.77
CA LEU A 277 17.27 38.99 17.11
C LEU A 277 16.28 39.95 17.81
N CYS A 278 15.10 39.47 18.22
CA CYS A 278 14.16 40.27 19.00
C CYS A 278 14.72 40.69 20.36
N ARG A 279 15.41 39.79 21.09
CA ARG A 279 16.08 40.15 22.36
C ARG A 279 17.19 41.18 22.15
N GLN A 280 18.00 41.02 21.10
CA GLN A 280 19.10 41.94 20.79
C GLN A 280 18.62 43.31 20.30
N GLY A 281 17.45 43.38 19.68
CA GLY A 281 16.77 44.64 19.34
C GLY A 281 16.17 45.35 20.55
N SER A 282 15.67 44.59 21.54
CA SER A 282 15.12 45.14 22.80
C SER A 282 16.20 45.78 23.68
N ASP A 283 17.42 45.21 23.71
CA ASP A 283 18.55 45.75 24.48
C ASP A 283 19.19 47.00 23.86
N ARG A 284 18.84 47.34 22.61
CA ARG A 284 19.42 48.48 21.87
C ARG A 284 18.49 49.69 21.75
N SER A 285 17.30 49.67 22.35
CA SER A 285 16.41 50.83 22.34
C SER A 285 16.88 51.85 23.38
N PRO A 286 17.38 53.04 22.99
CA PRO A 286 17.63 54.09 23.95
C PRO A 286 16.28 54.60 24.43
N VAL A 287 16.07 54.56 25.74
CA VAL A 287 14.93 55.22 26.41
C VAL A 287 14.98 56.70 26.05
N LEU A 288 14.15 57.10 25.09
CA LEU A 288 13.91 58.50 24.80
C LEU A 288 12.96 59.02 25.88
N THR A 289 13.52 59.50 26.99
CA THR A 289 12.78 60.26 27.99
C THR A 289 12.29 61.55 27.34
N VAL A 290 11.03 61.56 26.93
CA VAL A 290 10.30 62.77 26.56
C VAL A 290 9.92 63.46 27.86
N GLU A 291 10.66 64.51 28.23
CA GLU A 291 10.22 65.46 29.25
C GLU A 291 9.01 66.23 28.72
N VAL A 292 7.88 66.11 29.43
CA VAL A 292 6.67 66.90 29.20
C VAL A 292 6.76 68.14 30.10
N PRO A 293 6.75 69.38 29.56
CA PRO A 293 6.63 70.56 30.41
C PRO A 293 5.20 70.72 30.91
N ALA A 294 5.10 71.07 32.19
CA ALA A 294 3.87 71.26 32.93
C ALA A 294 3.00 72.41 32.40
N SER A 295 1.70 72.22 32.53
CA SER A 295 0.62 73.18 32.28
C SER A 295 0.67 74.41 33.20
N SER A 296 0.46 75.57 32.60
CA SER A 296 0.03 76.85 33.19
C SER A 296 -0.50 77.69 32.04
N ASP A 297 -1.58 78.45 32.06
CA ASP A 297 -2.61 78.78 33.04
C ASP A 297 -3.72 79.53 32.24
N GLN A 298 -4.93 79.52 32.77
CA GLN A 298 -5.98 80.57 32.77
C GLN A 298 -6.28 81.51 31.57
N GLN A 299 -7.60 81.66 31.40
CA GLN A 299 -8.43 82.69 30.73
C GLN A 299 -8.71 82.59 29.23
#